data_AF-A0A9P6CAH7-F1
#
_entry.id   AF-A0A9P6CAH7-F1
#
_cell.length_a   1.000
_cell.length_b   1.000
_cell.length_c   1.000
_cell.angle_alpha   90.00
_cell.angle_beta   90.00
_cell.angle_gamma   90.00
#
_symmetry.space_group_name_H-M   'P 1'
#
loop_
_entity.id
_entity.type
_entity.pdbx_description
1 polymer ?
#
loop_
_entity_poly.entity_id
_entity_poly.type
_entity_poly.pdbx_seq_one_letter_code
_entity_poly.pdbx_strand_id
1 'polypeptide(L)'
;MFPERQLGPHREWKQEVEYLDGIFTNGAAYTVGKVNGDHWLLYMTNPDEINSENVCTFPIDQPDDAVENLLPDYTIEILMSNLATTARRPFFSSLSPSDDPHAHAAALSEALGISRIFPPNLTTLDAYSFSPCGYSANALVKWGGTPSDADPSYLLDGTKSDRTSQNIQTREGYYTIHVTPEEGWSYASFECNVPSHASGSTESIPDLKSLVQRVAAIFKPGRLSLTLFISNLENDDGQGESVEAAQRAFKMALADPDLSQRGECIGLDKSHRKGINGVGGQKYRRTEKINYEFGGYDLAFASFELMS
;
A
#
# COMPACT_ATOMS: atom_id res chain seq x y z
N MET A 1 -10.29 16.55 -8.39
CA MET A 1 -11.47 17.34 -7.97
C MET A 1 -11.49 18.77 -8.49
N PHE A 2 -10.35 19.50 -8.50
CA PHE A 2 -10.30 20.90 -8.97
C PHE A 2 -9.13 21.15 -9.95
N PRO A 3 -9.13 20.59 -11.18
CA PRO A 3 -8.03 20.74 -12.14
C PRO A 3 -7.71 22.21 -12.47
N GLU A 4 -8.74 23.07 -12.47
CA GLU A 4 -8.61 24.50 -12.74
C GLU A 4 -7.78 25.28 -11.72
N ARG A 5 -7.54 24.70 -10.54
CA ARG A 5 -6.70 25.29 -9.48
C ARG A 5 -5.24 24.87 -9.57
N GLN A 6 -4.90 23.88 -10.39
CA GLN A 6 -3.53 23.43 -10.56
C GLN A 6 -2.73 24.44 -11.41
N LEU A 7 -1.43 24.53 -11.13
CA LEU A 7 -0.48 25.30 -11.93
C LEU A 7 0.14 24.40 -12.99
N GLY A 8 0.58 24.99 -14.11
CA GLY A 8 1.26 24.23 -15.16
C GLY A 8 2.53 23.54 -14.64
N PRO A 9 2.81 22.29 -15.06
CA PRO A 9 2.13 21.52 -16.10
C PRO A 9 0.85 20.78 -15.65
N HIS A 10 0.53 20.74 -14.35
CA HIS A 10 -0.51 19.87 -13.74
C HIS A 10 -1.97 20.29 -13.97
N ARG A 11 -2.21 21.29 -14.83
CA ARG A 11 -3.58 21.78 -15.09
C ARG A 11 -4.36 20.86 -16.02
N GLU A 12 -3.67 20.24 -16.97
CA GLU A 12 -4.26 19.34 -17.96
C GLU A 12 -3.32 18.18 -18.22
N TRP A 13 -3.87 16.97 -18.31
CA TRP A 13 -3.07 15.77 -18.55
C TRP A 13 -2.16 15.89 -19.78
N LYS A 14 -2.69 16.50 -20.86
CA LYS A 14 -1.92 16.73 -22.08
C LYS A 14 -0.65 17.57 -21.83
N GLN A 15 -0.71 18.56 -20.95
CA GLN A 15 0.43 19.42 -20.63
C GLN A 15 1.47 18.67 -19.79
N GLU A 16 1.03 17.78 -18.91
CA GLU A 16 1.92 16.89 -18.15
C GLU A 16 2.65 15.93 -19.10
N VAL A 17 1.93 15.32 -20.06
CA VAL A 17 2.51 14.44 -21.08
C VAL A 17 3.51 15.21 -21.96
N GLU A 18 3.13 16.37 -22.51
CA GLU A 18 4.05 17.18 -23.33
C GLU A 18 5.31 17.60 -22.57
N TYR A 19 5.17 17.90 -21.27
CA TYR A 19 6.31 18.22 -20.41
C TYR A 19 7.23 17.00 -20.22
N LEU A 20 6.65 15.82 -19.96
CA LEU A 20 7.40 14.57 -19.74
C LEU A 20 8.03 14.03 -21.04
N ASP A 21 7.37 14.14 -22.19
CA ASP A 21 7.90 13.80 -23.51
C ASP A 21 9.11 14.68 -23.87
N GLY A 22 9.18 15.90 -23.31
CA GLY A 22 10.36 16.77 -23.43
C GLY A 22 11.58 16.29 -22.64
N ILE A 23 11.40 15.31 -21.74
CA ILE A 23 12.43 14.76 -20.84
C ILE A 23 12.77 13.31 -21.23
N PHE A 24 11.75 12.48 -21.50
CA PHE A 24 11.90 11.05 -21.76
C PHE A 24 11.59 10.73 -23.22
N THR A 25 12.43 9.90 -23.83
CA THR A 25 12.35 9.47 -25.24
C THR A 25 11.35 8.35 -25.47
N ASN A 26 11.15 7.48 -24.47
CA ASN A 26 10.35 6.27 -24.55
C ASN A 26 9.15 6.31 -23.58
N GLY A 27 8.51 7.47 -23.51
CA GLY A 27 7.32 7.72 -22.72
C GLY A 27 6.06 7.07 -23.29
N ALA A 28 5.20 6.59 -22.40
CA ALA A 28 3.87 6.12 -22.72
C ALA A 28 2.87 6.63 -21.68
N ALA A 29 1.84 7.32 -22.15
CA ALA A 29 0.80 7.92 -21.33
C ALA A 29 -0.51 7.11 -21.41
N TYR A 30 -1.13 6.85 -20.27
CA TYR A 30 -2.36 6.08 -20.15
C TYR A 30 -3.38 6.79 -19.25
N THR A 31 -4.65 6.56 -19.54
CA THR A 31 -5.77 6.93 -18.66
C THR A 31 -6.53 5.65 -18.32
N VAL A 32 -6.55 5.31 -17.03
CA VAL A 32 -7.13 4.08 -16.51
C VAL A 32 -8.44 4.42 -15.80
N GLY A 33 -9.57 3.95 -16.33
CA GLY A 33 -10.90 4.27 -15.83
C GLY A 33 -11.69 5.18 -16.77
N LYS A 34 -12.85 5.64 -16.31
CA LYS A 34 -13.70 6.55 -17.09
C LYS A 34 -13.11 7.94 -17.17
N VAL A 35 -12.83 8.42 -18.39
CA VAL A 35 -12.42 9.80 -18.65
C VAL A 35 -13.41 10.85 -18.13
N ASN A 36 -14.70 10.50 -18.03
CA ASN A 36 -15.77 11.35 -17.50
C ASN A 36 -16.19 10.99 -16.07
N GLY A 37 -15.38 10.18 -15.37
CA GLY A 37 -15.59 9.77 -14.00
C GLY A 37 -14.26 9.67 -13.25
N ASP A 38 -14.22 8.84 -12.21
CA ASP A 38 -12.99 8.55 -11.48
C ASP A 38 -12.03 7.78 -12.40
N HIS A 39 -10.83 8.32 -12.61
CA HIS A 39 -9.77 7.72 -13.40
C HIS A 39 -8.40 8.04 -12.82
N TRP A 40 -7.43 7.22 -13.21
CA TRP A 40 -6.04 7.33 -12.81
C TRP A 40 -5.19 7.61 -14.05
N LEU A 41 -4.28 8.58 -13.95
CA LEU A 41 -3.40 9.00 -15.04
C LEU A 41 -2.01 8.43 -14.79
N LEU A 42 -1.44 7.81 -15.82
CA LEU A 42 -0.16 7.12 -15.74
C LEU A 42 0.74 7.59 -16.87
N TYR A 43 1.95 8.04 -16.53
CA TYR A 43 3.03 8.14 -17.49
C TYR A 43 4.11 7.15 -17.09
N MET A 44 4.49 6.28 -18.01
CA MET A 44 5.57 5.31 -17.81
C MET A 44 6.66 5.56 -18.84
N THR A 45 7.90 5.30 -18.45
CA THR A 45 9.03 5.20 -19.38
C THR A 45 9.64 3.82 -19.22
N ASN A 46 10.07 3.23 -20.32
CA ASN A 46 10.94 2.06 -20.26
C ASN A 46 12.40 2.54 -20.23
N PRO A 47 13.32 1.74 -19.65
CA PRO A 47 14.74 1.96 -19.88
C PRO A 47 15.00 2.01 -21.39
N ASP A 48 15.77 2.99 -21.86
CA ASP A 48 16.30 2.91 -23.23
C ASP A 48 17.01 1.56 -23.38
N GLU A 49 16.88 0.91 -24.54
CA GLU A 49 17.78 -0.19 -24.89
C GLU A 49 19.21 0.39 -24.81
N ILE A 50 19.89 0.13 -23.69
CA ILE A 50 21.27 0.57 -23.53
C ILE A 50 22.03 -0.17 -24.62
N ASN A 51 22.37 0.54 -25.71
CA ASN A 51 23.41 0.10 -26.63
C ASN A 51 24.58 -0.31 -25.75
N SER A 52 24.92 -1.59 -25.79
CA SER A 52 25.83 -2.28 -24.87
C SER A 52 27.28 -1.76 -24.92
N GLU A 53 27.52 -0.59 -25.51
CA GLU A 53 28.82 0.00 -25.76
C GLU A 53 29.23 1.08 -24.74
N ASN A 54 28.33 1.57 -23.86
CA ASN A 54 28.65 2.64 -22.88
C ASN A 54 28.17 2.40 -21.44
N VAL A 55 28.23 1.15 -20.96
CA VAL A 55 28.05 0.90 -19.51
C VAL A 55 29.34 1.30 -18.81
N CYS A 56 29.32 2.40 -18.05
CA CYS A 56 30.29 2.61 -16.98
C CYS A 56 30.07 1.51 -15.94
N THR A 57 30.80 0.41 -16.07
CA THR A 57 30.86 -0.65 -15.05
C THR A 57 31.47 -0.05 -13.79
N PHE A 58 30.63 0.47 -12.90
CA PHE A 58 30.98 0.46 -11.48
C PHE A 58 30.95 -1.01 -11.07
N PRO A 59 32.07 -1.61 -10.64
CA PRO A 59 32.04 -2.94 -10.08
C PRO A 59 31.25 -2.86 -8.78
N ILE A 60 29.96 -3.18 -8.84
CA ILE A 60 29.24 -3.65 -7.68
C ILE A 60 29.77 -5.06 -7.48
N ASP A 61 30.64 -5.25 -6.48
CA ASP A 61 31.01 -6.57 -5.96
C ASP A 61 29.73 -7.24 -5.40
N GLN A 62 28.88 -7.75 -6.28
CA GLN A 62 27.82 -8.68 -5.93
C GLN A 62 28.26 -10.05 -6.43
N PRO A 63 28.38 -11.06 -5.55
CA PRO A 63 28.67 -12.41 -5.99
C PRO A 63 27.57 -12.88 -6.94
N ASP A 64 27.98 -13.54 -8.04
CA ASP A 64 27.15 -14.08 -9.14
C ASP A 64 25.99 -15.01 -8.70
N ASP A 65 25.85 -15.32 -7.41
CA ASP A 65 24.81 -16.15 -6.81
C ASP A 65 23.57 -15.35 -6.30
N ALA A 66 23.53 -14.02 -6.46
CA ALA A 66 22.51 -13.14 -5.85
C ALA A 66 21.20 -12.97 -6.64
N VAL A 67 20.92 -13.82 -7.64
CA VAL A 67 19.66 -13.78 -8.42
C VAL A 67 18.53 -14.59 -7.75
N GLU A 68 18.80 -15.27 -6.64
CA GLU A 68 17.80 -16.06 -5.93
C GLU A 68 17.01 -15.22 -4.90
N ASN A 69 15.70 -15.07 -5.15
CA ASN A 69 14.64 -14.57 -4.25
C ASN A 69 14.33 -13.06 -4.21
N LEU A 70 14.49 -12.34 -5.33
CA LEU A 70 13.83 -11.05 -5.49
C LEU A 70 12.30 -11.29 -5.50
N LEU A 71 11.58 -10.69 -4.56
CA LEU A 71 10.12 -10.61 -4.67
C LEU A 71 9.77 -9.69 -5.84
N PRO A 72 8.61 -9.90 -6.50
CA PRO A 72 8.10 -8.93 -7.44
C PRO A 72 7.95 -7.58 -6.73
N ASP A 73 8.28 -6.51 -7.44
CA ASP A 73 7.93 -5.16 -7.00
C ASP A 73 6.41 -5.08 -6.93
N TYR A 74 5.92 -4.46 -5.87
CA TYR A 74 4.53 -4.54 -5.46
C TYR A 74 4.13 -3.16 -4.95
N THR A 75 3.12 -2.54 -5.53
CA THR A 75 2.62 -1.26 -5.01
C THR A 75 1.11 -1.20 -5.12
N ILE A 76 0.44 -1.13 -3.97
CA ILE A 76 -1.00 -0.88 -3.88
C ILE A 76 -1.27 0.57 -3.48
N GLU A 77 -2.20 1.21 -4.17
CA GLU A 77 -2.83 2.44 -3.71
C GLU A 77 -4.33 2.22 -3.49
N ILE A 78 -4.86 2.83 -2.41
CA ILE A 78 -6.28 2.87 -2.10
C ILE A 78 -6.66 4.34 -1.95
N LEU A 79 -7.36 4.87 -2.94
CA LEU A 79 -7.78 6.27 -3.01
C LEU A 79 -9.25 6.35 -2.62
N MET A 80 -9.55 7.19 -1.63
CA MET A 80 -10.83 7.18 -0.92
C MET A 80 -11.44 8.57 -0.90
N SER A 81 -12.68 8.70 -1.36
CA SER A 81 -13.43 9.96 -1.39
C SER A 81 -14.77 9.82 -0.67
N ASN A 82 -15.37 10.97 -0.33
CA ASN A 82 -16.65 11.03 0.37
C ASN A 82 -16.63 10.26 1.69
N LEU A 83 -15.59 10.47 2.49
CA LEU A 83 -15.40 9.81 3.78
C LEU A 83 -16.59 10.08 4.72
N ALA A 84 -17.06 9.04 5.42
CA ALA A 84 -18.15 9.19 6.39
C ALA A 84 -17.82 10.25 7.46
N THR A 85 -18.82 11.00 7.90
CA THR A 85 -18.64 12.05 8.93
C THR A 85 -17.97 11.52 10.20
N THR A 86 -18.29 10.30 10.62
CA THR A 86 -17.68 9.66 11.80
C THR A 86 -16.21 9.30 11.61
N ALA A 87 -15.77 9.04 10.37
CA ALA A 87 -14.40 8.69 10.03
C ALA A 87 -13.51 9.92 9.77
N ARG A 88 -14.07 11.00 9.20
CA ARG A 88 -13.30 12.23 8.93
C ARG A 88 -13.18 13.17 10.12
N ARG A 89 -14.19 13.21 11.01
CA ARG A 89 -14.24 14.15 12.15
C ARG A 89 -13.01 14.09 13.07
N PRO A 90 -12.43 12.92 13.40
CA PRO A 90 -11.25 12.85 14.27
C PRO A 90 -10.00 13.56 13.72
N PHE A 91 -9.93 13.80 12.41
CA PHE A 91 -8.80 14.49 11.78
C PHE A 91 -8.92 16.01 11.79
N PHE A 92 -9.97 16.57 12.40
CA PHE A 92 -10.01 17.98 12.79
C PHE A 92 -9.28 18.11 14.12
N SER A 93 -8.10 18.74 14.07
CA SER A 93 -7.25 18.86 15.24
C SER A 93 -7.86 19.81 16.26
N SER A 94 -7.75 19.46 17.54
CA SER A 94 -8.00 20.38 18.65
C SER A 94 -6.71 20.98 19.19
N LEU A 95 -5.65 20.99 18.37
CA LEU A 95 -4.31 21.42 18.76
C LEU A 95 -4.28 22.92 19.07
N SER A 96 -3.74 23.26 20.23
CA SER A 96 -3.28 24.60 20.56
C SER A 96 -1.84 24.80 20.06
N PRO A 97 -1.35 26.04 19.92
CA PRO A 97 0.02 26.32 19.45
C PRO A 97 1.15 25.71 20.30
N SER A 98 0.87 25.30 21.54
CA SER A 98 1.84 24.67 22.44
C SER A 98 1.83 23.15 22.41
N ASP A 99 0.82 22.55 21.77
CA ASP A 99 0.70 21.10 21.70
C ASP A 99 1.65 20.54 20.65
N ASP A 100 2.18 19.32 20.89
CA ASP A 100 3.01 18.62 19.92
C ASP A 100 2.13 17.89 18.87
N PRO A 101 2.20 18.29 17.58
CA PRO A 101 1.45 17.65 16.52
C PRO A 101 1.77 16.15 16.34
N HIS A 102 3.01 15.73 16.61
CA HIS A 102 3.43 14.33 16.48
C HIS A 102 2.81 13.47 17.59
N ALA A 103 2.90 13.91 18.86
CA ALA A 103 2.27 13.21 19.97
C ALA A 103 0.74 13.08 19.80
N HIS A 104 0.08 14.14 19.32
CA HIS A 104 -1.35 14.08 19.01
C HIS A 104 -1.66 13.09 17.87
N ALA A 105 -0.87 13.12 16.79
CA ALA A 105 -1.05 12.20 15.66
C ALA A 105 -0.79 10.75 16.06
N ALA A 106 0.19 10.47 16.91
CA ALA A 106 0.45 9.14 17.43
C ALA A 106 -0.75 8.61 18.26
N ALA A 107 -1.29 9.43 19.17
CA ALA A 107 -2.48 9.08 19.94
C ALA A 107 -3.72 8.88 19.03
N LEU A 108 -3.89 9.72 18.01
CA LEU A 108 -4.96 9.58 17.03
C LEU A 108 -4.82 8.29 16.21
N SER A 109 -3.59 7.95 15.79
CA SER A 109 -3.28 6.73 15.06
C SER A 109 -3.66 5.48 15.84
N GLU A 110 -3.37 5.44 17.15
CA GLU A 110 -3.76 4.35 18.04
C GLU A 110 -5.28 4.28 18.21
N ALA A 111 -5.94 5.42 18.42
CA ALA A 111 -7.39 5.48 18.62
C ALA A 111 -8.19 5.04 17.38
N LEU A 112 -7.69 5.34 16.19
CA LEU A 112 -8.33 4.97 14.92
C LEU A 112 -7.92 3.58 14.41
N GLY A 113 -6.89 2.97 14.99
CA GLY A 113 -6.35 1.68 14.55
C GLY A 113 -5.40 1.75 13.36
N ILE A 114 -4.89 2.94 13.02
CA ILE A 114 -3.85 3.13 11.99
C ILE A 114 -2.56 2.40 12.39
N SER A 115 -2.19 2.47 13.67
CA SER A 115 -1.02 1.74 14.23
C SER A 115 -1.12 0.22 14.11
N ARG A 116 -2.29 -0.32 13.76
CA ARG A 116 -2.61 -1.75 13.67
C ARG A 116 -2.94 -2.21 12.25
N ILE A 117 -2.74 -1.35 11.23
CA ILE A 117 -2.87 -1.76 9.83
C ILE A 117 -1.91 -2.92 9.54
N PHE A 118 -0.66 -2.80 10.02
CA PHE A 118 0.34 -3.87 10.11
C PHE A 118 0.63 -4.20 11.59
N PRO A 119 1.27 -5.35 11.90
CA PRO A 119 1.65 -5.68 13.28
C PRO A 119 2.51 -4.57 13.91
N PRO A 120 2.15 -4.04 15.10
CA PRO A 120 2.86 -2.91 15.70
C PRO A 120 4.34 -3.19 16.01
N ASN A 121 4.69 -4.43 16.32
CA ASN A 121 6.07 -4.85 16.60
C ASN A 121 6.94 -4.92 15.33
N LEU A 122 6.32 -4.91 14.15
CA LEU A 122 6.99 -4.90 12.85
C LEU A 122 7.01 -3.49 12.23
N THR A 123 6.33 -2.52 12.85
CA THR A 123 6.01 -1.24 12.22
C THR A 123 6.56 -0.06 13.02
N THR A 124 7.37 0.76 12.37
CA THR A 124 7.73 2.10 12.88
C THR A 124 6.88 3.13 12.16
N LEU A 125 5.95 3.77 12.89
CA LEU A 125 5.03 4.78 12.36
C LEU A 125 5.43 6.18 12.84
N ASP A 126 5.62 7.11 11.90
CA ASP A 126 5.72 8.54 12.17
C ASP A 126 4.49 9.25 11.59
N ALA A 127 3.79 10.02 12.43
CA ALA A 127 2.52 10.64 12.09
C ALA A 127 2.51 12.12 12.51
N TYR A 128 1.73 12.92 11.78
CA TYR A 128 1.60 14.35 12.00
C TYR A 128 0.15 14.80 11.85
N SER A 129 -0.32 15.65 12.78
CA SER A 129 -1.66 16.26 12.76
C SER A 129 -1.56 17.73 12.37
N PHE A 130 -2.26 18.12 11.31
CA PHE A 130 -2.25 19.50 10.82
C PHE A 130 -3.30 20.36 11.53
N SER A 131 -3.03 21.66 11.61
CA SER A 131 -3.96 22.66 12.14
C SER A 131 -4.50 23.55 11.01
N PRO A 132 -5.82 23.79 10.93
CA PRO A 132 -6.86 23.33 11.87
C PRO A 132 -7.24 21.86 11.71
N CYS A 133 -6.93 21.24 10.57
CA CYS A 133 -7.25 19.84 10.29
C CYS A 133 -6.28 19.24 9.28
N GLY A 134 -6.32 17.91 9.17
CA GLY A 134 -5.48 17.13 8.26
C GLY A 134 -4.57 16.18 9.03
N TYR A 135 -4.15 15.12 8.37
CA TYR A 135 -3.26 14.12 8.94
C TYR A 135 -2.39 13.49 7.85
N SER A 136 -1.13 13.24 8.19
CA SER A 136 -0.21 12.48 7.35
C SER A 136 0.55 11.48 8.21
N ALA A 137 0.88 10.33 7.65
CA ALA A 137 1.78 9.39 8.31
C ALA A 137 2.60 8.59 7.30
N ASN A 138 3.83 8.29 7.68
CA ASN A 138 4.73 7.38 6.98
C ASN A 138 5.10 6.25 7.93
N ALA A 139 5.20 5.04 7.41
CA ALA A 139 5.61 3.90 8.20
C ALA A 139 6.61 3.02 7.45
N LEU A 140 7.54 2.44 8.21
CA LEU A 140 8.41 1.37 7.75
C LEU A 140 7.97 0.07 8.41
N VAL A 141 7.83 -0.98 7.60
CA VAL A 141 7.42 -2.33 8.04
C VAL A 141 8.56 -3.29 7.77
N LYS A 142 8.95 -4.08 8.77
CA LYS A 142 9.98 -5.11 8.65
C LYS A 142 9.37 -6.49 8.83
N TRP A 143 9.67 -7.45 7.97
CA TRP A 143 9.17 -8.83 8.09
C TRP A 143 10.20 -9.83 7.57
N GLY A 144 10.01 -11.11 7.89
CA GLY A 144 11.07 -12.11 7.68
C GLY A 144 12.19 -11.95 8.72
N GLY A 145 13.10 -12.92 8.77
CA GLY A 145 14.11 -13.05 9.82
C GLY A 145 13.69 -13.97 10.97
N THR A 146 14.66 -14.60 11.62
CA THR A 146 14.44 -15.30 12.88
C THR A 146 14.48 -14.31 14.05
N PRO A 147 13.70 -14.51 15.12
CA PRO A 147 13.69 -13.62 16.31
C PRO A 147 15.06 -13.43 16.99
N SER A 148 16.09 -14.19 16.60
CA SER A 148 17.45 -14.15 17.15
C SER A 148 18.32 -12.99 16.64
N ASP A 149 17.93 -12.29 15.56
CA ASP A 149 18.77 -11.23 14.97
C ASP A 149 18.74 -9.91 15.76
N ALA A 150 18.02 -9.88 16.88
CA ALA A 150 17.96 -8.76 17.81
C ALA A 150 19.03 -8.80 18.92
N ASP A 151 19.85 -9.86 19.02
CA ASP A 151 20.91 -9.97 20.03
C ASP A 151 22.32 -9.85 19.41
N PRO A 152 23.08 -8.77 19.66
CA PRO A 152 24.45 -8.61 19.17
C PRO A 152 25.48 -9.58 19.78
N SER A 153 25.07 -10.45 20.71
CA SER A 153 25.98 -11.28 21.51
C SER A 153 26.55 -12.51 20.79
N TYR A 154 26.04 -12.90 19.62
CA TYR A 154 26.45 -14.14 18.93
C TYR A 154 27.69 -14.03 18.01
N LEU A 155 28.32 -12.86 17.86
CA LEU A 155 29.52 -12.70 17.03
C LEU A 155 30.83 -13.24 17.67
N LEU A 156 30.75 -13.99 18.77
CA LEU A 156 31.94 -14.38 19.55
C LEU A 156 32.30 -15.87 19.55
N ASP A 157 31.57 -16.75 18.87
CA ASP A 157 31.98 -18.15 18.80
C ASP A 157 32.12 -18.65 17.36
N GLY A 158 33.37 -18.76 16.92
CA GLY A 158 33.78 -19.20 15.59
C GLY A 158 33.64 -20.70 15.37
N THR A 159 32.44 -21.25 15.56
CA THR A 159 32.14 -22.63 15.20
C THR A 159 31.30 -22.67 13.92
N LYS A 160 31.92 -23.18 12.84
CA LYS A 160 31.26 -23.45 11.55
C LYS A 160 30.19 -24.52 11.77
N SER A 161 28.93 -24.12 11.88
CA SER A 161 27.78 -25.04 11.81
C SER A 161 27.25 -25.14 10.38
N ASP A 162 26.73 -26.32 10.06
CA ASP A 162 26.36 -26.79 8.73
C ASP A 162 25.38 -25.88 7.95
N ARG A 163 25.66 -25.74 6.65
CA ARG A 163 24.90 -24.97 5.66
C ARG A 163 23.59 -25.67 5.24
N THR A 164 22.59 -25.69 6.12
CA THR A 164 21.18 -25.98 5.73
C THR A 164 20.16 -25.02 6.32
N SER A 165 20.59 -23.89 6.87
CA SER A 165 19.69 -22.80 7.27
C SER A 165 19.20 -22.07 6.02
N GLN A 166 17.93 -22.28 5.66
CA GLN A 166 17.20 -21.34 4.80
C GLN A 166 17.42 -19.94 5.36
N ASN A 167 18.17 -19.12 4.63
CA ASN A 167 18.50 -17.77 5.05
C ASN A 167 17.22 -16.94 4.93
N ILE A 168 16.39 -16.89 5.98
CA ILE A 168 15.14 -16.12 5.97
C ILE A 168 15.55 -14.65 6.01
N GLN A 169 15.71 -14.07 4.82
CA GLN A 169 16.15 -12.69 4.66
C GLN A 169 15.11 -11.74 5.26
N THR A 170 15.55 -10.89 6.18
CA THR A 170 14.76 -9.75 6.67
C THR A 170 14.46 -8.82 5.49
N ARG A 171 13.19 -8.48 5.34
CA ARG A 171 12.64 -7.62 4.29
C ARG A 171 12.05 -6.37 4.91
N GLU A 172 12.04 -5.30 4.14
CA GLU A 172 11.52 -4.00 4.53
C GLU A 172 10.60 -3.45 3.44
N GLY A 173 9.64 -2.63 3.86
CA GLY A 173 8.68 -1.96 3.00
C GLY A 173 8.07 -0.79 3.75
N TYR A 174 7.15 -0.10 3.11
CA TYR A 174 6.53 1.10 3.66
C TYR A 174 5.03 1.11 3.45
N TYR A 175 4.37 1.97 4.21
CA TYR A 175 3.10 2.54 3.80
C TYR A 175 3.02 4.01 4.16
N THR A 176 2.22 4.77 3.41
CA THR A 176 1.95 6.18 3.68
C THR A 176 0.45 6.47 3.62
N ILE A 177 0.01 7.43 4.42
CA ILE A 177 -1.38 7.85 4.56
C ILE A 177 -1.44 9.37 4.53
N HIS A 178 -2.37 9.93 3.76
CA HIS A 178 -2.71 11.35 3.78
C HIS A 178 -4.22 11.55 3.86
N VAL A 179 -4.67 12.49 4.68
CA VAL A 179 -6.10 12.73 4.92
C VAL A 179 -6.44 14.22 4.83
N THR A 180 -7.41 14.54 3.98
CA THR A 180 -8.10 15.83 3.86
C THR A 180 -9.55 15.64 4.35
N PRO A 181 -9.89 16.03 5.59
CA PRO A 181 -11.16 15.63 6.23
C PRO A 181 -12.36 16.54 5.97
N GLU A 182 -12.19 17.63 5.24
CA GLU A 182 -13.23 18.63 4.97
C GLU A 182 -14.45 18.06 4.24
N GLU A 183 -15.63 18.57 4.60
CA GLU A 183 -16.87 18.13 3.97
C GLU A 183 -16.98 18.61 2.52
N GLY A 184 -17.56 17.80 1.65
CA GLY A 184 -17.74 18.12 0.23
C GLY A 184 -16.52 17.80 -0.64
N TRP A 185 -15.31 17.75 -0.07
CA TRP A 185 -14.10 17.31 -0.75
C TRP A 185 -13.22 16.36 0.08
N SER A 186 -13.83 15.60 1.01
CA SER A 186 -13.09 14.69 1.87
C SER A 186 -12.37 13.62 1.06
N TYR A 187 -11.09 13.44 1.36
CA TYR A 187 -10.19 12.55 0.65
C TYR A 187 -9.21 11.88 1.62
N ALA A 188 -8.90 10.61 1.38
CA ALA A 188 -7.79 9.92 2.00
C ALA A 188 -7.07 9.05 0.96
N SER A 189 -5.75 8.97 1.04
CA SER A 189 -4.94 8.00 0.30
C SER A 189 -4.23 7.06 1.27
N PHE A 190 -4.06 5.82 0.83
CA PHE A 190 -3.18 4.83 1.43
C PHE A 190 -2.34 4.23 0.30
N GLU A 191 -1.03 4.19 0.46
CA GLU A 191 -0.09 3.58 -0.48
C GLU A 191 0.84 2.65 0.27
N CYS A 192 1.17 1.50 -0.30
CA CYS A 192 2.00 0.48 0.37
C CYS A 192 2.69 -0.43 -0.63
N ASN A 193 3.94 -0.81 -0.32
CA ASN A 193 4.70 -1.76 -1.12
C ASN A 193 4.96 -3.12 -0.43
N VAL A 194 4.31 -3.37 0.71
CA VAL A 194 4.45 -4.64 1.44
C VAL A 194 3.58 -5.71 0.77
N PRO A 195 4.17 -6.77 0.20
CA PRO A 195 3.42 -7.79 -0.53
C PRO A 195 2.63 -8.71 0.41
N SER A 196 1.45 -9.13 -0.04
CA SER A 196 0.52 -9.96 0.73
C SER A 196 1.06 -11.36 1.10
N HIS A 197 1.97 -11.91 0.29
CA HIS A 197 2.58 -13.24 0.47
C HIS A 197 3.83 -13.24 1.36
N ALA A 198 4.13 -12.14 2.04
CA ALA A 198 5.24 -11.99 2.99
C ALA A 198 5.19 -12.95 4.21
N SER A 199 4.10 -13.73 4.37
CA SER A 199 3.84 -14.56 5.54
C SER A 199 4.57 -15.93 5.48
N GLY A 200 5.84 -15.94 5.91
CA GLY A 200 6.58 -17.16 6.23
C GLY A 200 6.70 -17.46 7.74
N SER A 201 6.18 -16.60 8.62
CA SER A 201 6.39 -16.68 10.08
C SER A 201 5.09 -16.49 10.88
N THR A 202 5.17 -16.79 12.18
CA THR A 202 4.06 -16.89 13.15
C THR A 202 3.32 -15.57 13.45
N GLU A 203 3.80 -14.44 12.95
CA GLU A 203 3.15 -13.13 13.06
C GLU A 203 2.93 -12.57 11.65
N SER A 204 1.78 -12.87 11.07
CA SER A 204 1.58 -12.71 9.63
C SER A 204 1.27 -11.27 9.24
N ILE A 205 2.03 -10.79 8.24
CA ILE A 205 1.65 -9.65 7.40
C ILE A 205 0.23 -9.89 6.86
N PRO A 206 -0.68 -8.89 6.89
CA PRO A 206 -2.04 -9.08 6.40
C PRO A 206 -2.04 -9.43 4.92
N ASP A 207 -2.92 -10.36 4.52
CA ASP A 207 -3.20 -10.58 3.11
C ASP A 207 -3.86 -9.34 2.48
N LEU A 208 -3.84 -9.26 1.15
CA LEU A 208 -4.35 -8.11 0.39
C LEU A 208 -5.80 -7.78 0.77
N LYS A 209 -6.62 -8.83 0.97
CA LYS A 209 -8.01 -8.69 1.40
C LYS A 209 -8.11 -8.02 2.77
N SER A 210 -7.38 -8.52 3.77
CA SER A 210 -7.39 -7.98 5.13
C SER A 210 -6.84 -6.56 5.17
N LEU A 211 -5.80 -6.26 4.39
CA LEU A 211 -5.24 -4.92 4.26
C LEU A 211 -6.31 -3.93 3.76
N VAL A 212 -6.95 -4.22 2.63
CA VAL A 212 -8.03 -3.39 2.08
C VAL A 212 -9.18 -3.23 3.08
N GLN A 213 -9.54 -4.29 3.80
CA GLN A 213 -10.58 -4.24 4.82
C GLN A 213 -10.19 -3.32 6.00
N ARG A 214 -8.96 -3.42 6.50
CA ARG A 214 -8.47 -2.57 7.60
C ARG A 214 -8.50 -1.09 7.19
N VAL A 215 -7.97 -0.76 6.01
CA VAL A 215 -7.95 0.61 5.49
C VAL A 215 -9.37 1.15 5.29
N ALA A 216 -10.24 0.40 4.60
CA ALA A 216 -11.62 0.83 4.37
C ALA A 216 -12.43 0.98 5.67
N ALA A 217 -12.16 0.17 6.70
CA ALA A 217 -12.83 0.27 8.00
C ALA A 217 -12.46 1.55 8.77
N ILE A 218 -11.23 2.03 8.62
CA ILE A 218 -10.74 3.28 9.23
C ILE A 218 -11.43 4.48 8.59
N PHE A 219 -11.35 4.59 7.26
CA PHE A 219 -11.74 5.81 6.54
C PHE A 219 -13.20 5.83 6.09
N LYS A 220 -13.86 4.66 6.01
CA LYS A 220 -15.27 4.52 5.64
C LYS A 220 -15.69 5.37 4.43
N PRO A 221 -15.02 5.20 3.28
CA PRO A 221 -15.32 5.98 2.07
C PRO A 221 -16.75 5.77 1.56
N GLY A 222 -17.28 6.77 0.86
CA GLY A 222 -18.45 6.60 -0.01
C GLY A 222 -18.07 6.08 -1.40
N ARG A 223 -16.84 6.37 -1.84
CA ARG A 223 -16.24 5.92 -3.10
C ARG A 223 -14.77 5.58 -2.88
N LEU A 224 -14.29 4.50 -3.49
CA LEU A 224 -12.88 4.17 -3.49
C LEU A 224 -12.41 3.55 -4.80
N SER A 225 -11.17 3.84 -5.18
CA SER A 225 -10.45 3.17 -6.26
C SER A 225 -9.19 2.51 -5.73
N LEU A 226 -8.84 1.36 -6.30
CA LEU A 226 -7.65 0.61 -5.98
C LEU A 226 -6.81 0.44 -7.24
N THR A 227 -5.51 0.70 -7.13
CA THR A 227 -4.48 0.31 -8.09
C THR A 227 -3.57 -0.69 -7.41
N LEU A 228 -3.15 -1.72 -8.14
CA LEU A 228 -2.07 -2.60 -7.70
C LEU A 228 -1.15 -2.89 -8.88
N PHE A 229 0.10 -2.46 -8.75
CA PHE A 229 1.21 -2.80 -9.64
C PHE A 229 1.97 -3.99 -9.10
N ILE A 230 2.29 -4.92 -9.99
CA ILE A 230 3.08 -6.12 -9.70
C ILE A 230 4.11 -6.25 -10.83
N SER A 231 5.40 -6.34 -10.52
CA SER A 231 6.40 -6.58 -11.55
C SER A 231 6.40 -8.03 -12.01
N ASN A 232 6.59 -8.21 -13.32
CA ASN A 232 6.69 -9.53 -13.95
C ASN A 232 8.15 -9.98 -13.82
N LEU A 233 8.46 -10.85 -12.86
CA LEU A 233 9.76 -11.51 -12.81
C LEU A 233 9.79 -12.63 -13.87
N GLU A 234 10.82 -12.66 -14.71
CA GLU A 234 10.93 -13.54 -15.89
C GLU A 234 10.87 -15.06 -15.60
N ASN A 235 10.82 -15.47 -14.32
CA ASN A 235 10.81 -16.86 -13.87
C ASN A 235 9.62 -17.21 -12.93
N ASP A 236 8.52 -16.45 -12.91
CA ASP A 236 7.39 -16.82 -12.04
C ASP A 236 6.61 -18.01 -12.60
N ASP A 237 6.76 -19.18 -11.98
CA ASP A 237 6.02 -20.44 -12.22
C ASP A 237 4.51 -20.35 -11.86
N GLY A 238 3.92 -19.15 -11.90
CA GLY A 238 2.51 -18.90 -11.61
C GLY A 238 2.13 -19.05 -10.13
N GLN A 239 3.10 -18.91 -9.21
CA GLN A 239 2.86 -18.94 -7.76
C GLN A 239 2.73 -17.55 -7.13
N GLY A 240 3.00 -16.46 -7.87
CA GLY A 240 2.80 -15.08 -7.46
C GLY A 240 1.35 -14.59 -7.41
N GLU A 241 1.15 -13.41 -6.81
CA GLU A 241 -0.15 -12.73 -6.78
C GLU A 241 -0.50 -12.27 -8.20
N SER A 242 -1.31 -13.03 -8.93
CA SER A 242 -1.77 -12.59 -10.25
C SER A 242 -2.73 -11.39 -10.14
N VAL A 243 -2.79 -10.57 -11.18
CA VAL A 243 -3.81 -9.51 -11.34
C VAL A 243 -5.23 -10.01 -11.06
N GLU A 244 -5.55 -11.24 -11.48
CA GLU A 244 -6.87 -11.85 -11.22
C GLU A 244 -7.07 -12.24 -9.75
N ALA A 245 -6.01 -12.66 -9.04
CA ALA A 245 -6.06 -12.89 -7.61
C ALA A 245 -6.30 -11.58 -6.85
N ALA A 246 -5.63 -10.50 -7.24
CA ALA A 246 -5.84 -9.17 -6.68
C ALA A 246 -7.28 -8.68 -6.89
N GLN A 247 -7.80 -8.80 -8.11
CA GLN A 247 -9.18 -8.44 -8.44
C GLN A 247 -10.22 -9.24 -7.61
N ARG A 248 -9.92 -10.50 -7.31
CA ARG A 248 -10.74 -11.33 -6.42
C ARG A 248 -10.64 -10.85 -4.97
N ALA A 249 -9.45 -10.55 -4.49
CA ALA A 249 -9.21 -10.03 -3.14
C ALA A 249 -9.94 -8.69 -2.93
N PHE A 250 -9.87 -7.75 -3.87
CA PHE A 250 -10.61 -6.47 -3.82
C PHE A 250 -12.11 -6.70 -3.70
N LYS A 251 -12.67 -7.59 -4.54
CA LYS A 251 -14.09 -7.92 -4.49
C LYS A 251 -14.47 -8.56 -3.15
N MET A 252 -13.69 -9.51 -2.65
CA MET A 252 -13.96 -10.18 -1.38
C MET A 252 -13.85 -9.22 -0.18
N ALA A 253 -12.92 -8.27 -0.23
CA ALA A 253 -12.73 -7.28 0.82
C ALA A 253 -13.93 -6.33 0.94
N LEU A 254 -14.47 -5.88 -0.19
CA LEU A 254 -15.39 -4.73 -0.24
C LEU A 254 -16.85 -5.12 -0.57
N ALA A 255 -17.07 -6.12 -1.42
CA ALA A 255 -18.41 -6.51 -1.83
C ALA A 255 -19.03 -7.59 -0.93
N ASP A 256 -18.23 -8.47 -0.34
CA ASP A 256 -18.73 -9.57 0.49
C ASP A 256 -17.96 -9.72 1.83
N PRO A 257 -17.94 -8.68 2.69
CA PRO A 257 -17.13 -8.70 3.92
C PRO A 257 -17.58 -9.77 4.93
N ASP A 258 -18.86 -10.15 4.93
CA ASP A 258 -19.47 -11.07 5.91
C ASP A 258 -19.22 -12.56 5.64
N LEU A 259 -18.80 -12.97 4.43
CA LEU A 259 -18.45 -14.37 4.15
C LEU A 259 -17.22 -14.83 4.95
N SER A 260 -16.43 -13.90 5.50
CA SER A 260 -15.23 -14.19 6.31
C SER A 260 -15.53 -14.61 7.74
N GLN A 261 -16.58 -14.09 8.38
CA GLN A 261 -16.81 -14.33 9.82
C GLN A 261 -17.33 -15.76 10.10
N ARG A 262 -17.80 -16.49 9.09
CA ARG A 262 -18.31 -17.86 9.23
C ARG A 262 -17.23 -18.95 9.19
N GLY A 263 -16.00 -18.65 8.76
CA GLY A 263 -14.96 -19.66 8.50
C GLY A 263 -13.90 -19.87 9.59
N GLU A 264 -13.66 -18.90 10.47
CA GLU A 264 -12.54 -18.92 11.45
C GLU A 264 -12.99 -19.05 12.92
N CYS A 265 -14.12 -19.72 13.16
CA CYS A 265 -14.58 -20.00 14.52
C CYS A 265 -14.02 -21.33 15.05
N ILE A 266 -12.70 -21.53 15.05
CA ILE A 266 -12.06 -22.54 15.89
C ILE A 266 -10.77 -21.96 16.47
N GLY A 267 -10.83 -21.46 17.72
CA GLY A 267 -9.66 -21.52 18.60
C GLY A 267 -8.94 -20.23 19.05
N LEU A 268 -9.51 -19.03 18.97
CA LEU A 268 -8.87 -17.82 19.55
C LEU A 268 -9.76 -17.09 20.56
N ASP A 269 -9.15 -16.76 21.70
CA ASP A 269 -9.74 -16.23 22.93
C ASP A 269 -10.48 -14.89 22.72
N LYS A 270 -11.61 -14.73 23.42
CA LYS A 270 -12.58 -13.63 23.27
C LYS A 270 -12.10 -12.30 23.84
N SER A 271 -10.91 -12.26 24.46
CA SER A 271 -10.35 -11.12 25.19
C SER A 271 -9.72 -10.04 24.30
N HIS A 272 -9.28 -10.36 23.08
CA HIS A 272 -8.57 -9.44 22.16
C HIS A 272 -9.47 -8.72 21.13
N ARG A 273 -10.79 -8.90 21.17
CA ARG A 273 -11.74 -8.31 20.19
C ARG A 273 -12.10 -6.83 20.42
N LYS A 274 -11.56 -6.19 21.45
CA LYS A 274 -11.73 -4.74 21.67
C LYS A 274 -10.65 -3.97 20.88
N GLY A 275 -10.88 -3.68 19.61
CA GLY A 275 -10.03 -2.70 18.92
C GLY A 275 -10.04 -2.72 17.40
N ILE A 276 -10.43 -3.81 16.75
CA ILE A 276 -10.54 -3.87 15.30
C ILE A 276 -12.00 -4.12 14.96
N ASN A 277 -12.76 -3.02 14.84
CA ASN A 277 -14.01 -3.07 14.12
C ASN A 277 -13.63 -3.37 12.66
N GLY A 278 -13.63 -4.66 12.27
CA GLY A 278 -13.60 -5.04 10.86
C GLY A 278 -14.68 -4.27 10.10
N VAL A 279 -14.47 -3.99 8.80
CA VAL A 279 -15.35 -3.18 7.93
C VAL A 279 -16.78 -3.27 8.41
N GLY A 280 -17.21 -2.27 9.18
CA GLY A 280 -18.44 -2.34 9.94
C GLY A 280 -19.61 -2.27 8.99
N GLY A 281 -20.07 -3.42 8.51
CA GLY A 281 -21.28 -3.58 7.69
C GLY A 281 -21.32 -2.83 6.35
N GLN A 282 -20.28 -2.09 5.96
CA GLN A 282 -20.28 -1.38 4.68
C GLN A 282 -20.05 -2.36 3.53
N LYS A 283 -21.08 -2.52 2.69
CA LYS A 283 -21.02 -3.27 1.46
C LYS A 283 -20.82 -2.31 0.30
N TYR A 284 -19.85 -2.60 -0.55
CA TYR A 284 -19.56 -1.79 -1.72
C TYR A 284 -19.92 -2.54 -3.00
N ARG A 285 -20.43 -1.81 -3.99
CA ARG A 285 -20.65 -2.31 -5.33
C ARG A 285 -19.45 -1.95 -6.19
N ARG A 286 -18.82 -2.95 -6.79
CA ARG A 286 -17.78 -2.71 -7.81
C ARG A 286 -18.41 -2.05 -9.03
N THR A 287 -17.87 -0.90 -9.42
CA THR A 287 -18.31 -0.14 -10.60
C THR A 287 -17.43 -0.41 -11.80
N GLU A 288 -16.13 -0.65 -11.60
CA GLU A 288 -15.18 -0.94 -12.67
C GLU A 288 -14.16 -1.99 -12.25
N LYS A 289 -13.65 -2.72 -13.25
CA LYS A 289 -12.53 -3.64 -13.17
C LYS A 289 -11.76 -3.47 -14.48
N ILE A 290 -10.49 -3.10 -14.39
CA ILE A 290 -9.61 -2.95 -15.55
C ILE A 290 -8.28 -3.63 -15.19
N ASN A 291 -7.73 -4.38 -16.14
CA ASN A 291 -6.41 -4.96 -16.04
C ASN A 291 -5.58 -4.44 -17.20
N TYR A 292 -4.34 -4.04 -16.93
CA TYR A 292 -3.36 -3.72 -17.95
C TYR A 292 -2.12 -4.59 -17.76
N GLU A 293 -1.50 -4.93 -18.87
CA GLU A 293 -0.15 -5.49 -18.93
C GLU A 293 0.71 -4.44 -19.63
N PHE A 294 1.78 -4.04 -18.97
CA PHE A 294 2.80 -3.13 -19.45
C PHE A 294 4.13 -3.90 -19.58
N GLY A 295 5.15 -3.25 -20.16
CA GLY A 295 6.49 -3.83 -20.24
C GLY A 295 7.07 -4.09 -18.84
N GLY A 296 6.98 -5.34 -18.37
CA GLY A 296 7.50 -5.77 -17.07
C GLY A 296 6.58 -5.52 -15.87
N TYR A 297 5.35 -5.04 -16.07
CA TYR A 297 4.40 -4.79 -14.98
C TYR A 297 2.97 -5.13 -15.36
N ASP A 298 2.27 -5.63 -14.36
CA ASP A 298 0.86 -5.96 -14.38
C ASP A 298 0.10 -4.98 -13.46
N LEU A 299 -1.01 -4.41 -13.94
CA LEU A 299 -1.84 -3.46 -13.19
C LEU A 299 -3.26 -4.00 -13.01
N ALA A 300 -3.68 -4.15 -11.75
CA ALA A 300 -5.08 -4.31 -11.37
C ALA A 300 -5.68 -2.97 -10.95
N PHE A 301 -6.67 -2.46 -11.70
CA PHE A 301 -7.49 -1.31 -11.30
C PHE A 301 -8.93 -1.75 -11.00
N ALA A 302 -9.51 -1.22 -9.92
CA ALA A 302 -10.92 -1.40 -9.62
C ALA A 302 -11.50 -0.18 -8.90
N SER A 303 -12.75 0.17 -9.22
CA SER A 303 -13.50 1.22 -8.53
C SER A 303 -14.75 0.65 -7.85
N PHE A 304 -15.11 1.22 -6.70
CA PHE A 304 -16.18 0.77 -5.83
C PHE A 304 -16.97 1.95 -5.26
N GLU A 305 -18.29 1.78 -5.14
CA GLU A 305 -19.20 2.74 -4.50
C GLU A 305 -19.93 2.07 -3.33
N LEU A 306 -20.10 2.80 -2.23
CA LEU A 306 -20.86 2.33 -1.08
C LEU A 306 -22.32 2.04 -1.48
N MET A 307 -22.84 0.87 -1.12
CA MET A 307 -24.25 0.53 -1.32
C MET A 307 -25.10 1.26 -0.27
N SER A 308 -26.12 1.98 -0.75
CA SER A 308 -27.14 2.65 0.06
C SER A 308 -28.06 1.68 0.77
#